data_AF-A0A1R1SBK6-F1
#
_entry.id   AF-A0A1R1SBK6-F1
#
_cell.length_a   1.000
_cell.length_b   1.000
_cell.length_c   1.000
_cell.angle_alpha   90.00
_cell.angle_beta   90.00
_cell.angle_gamma   90.00
#
_symmetry.space_group_name_H-M   'P 1'
#
loop_
_entity.id
_entity.type
_entity.pdbx_description
1 polymer ?
#
loop_
_entity_poly.entity_id
_entity_poly.type
_entity_poly.pdbx_seq_one_letter_code
_entity_poly.pdbx_strand_id
1 'polypeptide(L)'
;RSAPRRAADGWYCPASGALISTQDDWRQDAIVTTRVAADRLAEYGIRVRPRDSGQRVLLDEFYSPRCGTLLDARIRVEAATAG
;
A
#
# COMPACT_ATOMS: atom_id res chain seq x y z
N ARG A 1 -6.38 -12.16 7.67
CA ARG A 1 -5.34 -11.59 6.77
C ARG A 1 -6.04 -10.98 5.56
N SER A 2 -5.79 -9.70 5.25
CA SER A 2 -6.40 -8.97 4.11
C SER A 2 -5.64 -9.11 2.79
N ALA A 3 -4.41 -9.65 2.82
CA ALA A 3 -3.60 -9.87 1.63
C ALA A 3 -4.30 -10.81 0.62
N PRO A 4 -4.13 -10.58 -0.70
CA PRO A 4 -4.67 -11.44 -1.74
C PRO A 4 -4.21 -12.90 -1.62
N ARG A 5 -5.09 -13.82 -2.01
CA ARG A 5 -4.80 -15.26 -2.06
C ARG A 5 -4.46 -15.66 -3.49
N ARG A 6 -3.36 -16.40 -3.68
CA ARG A 6 -3.00 -16.99 -4.99
C ARG A 6 -3.85 -18.24 -5.23
N ALA A 7 -4.43 -18.33 -6.42
CA ALA A 7 -5.04 -19.53 -6.98
C ALA A 7 -4.36 -19.87 -8.31
N ALA A 8 -4.83 -20.92 -8.99
CA ALA A 8 -4.24 -21.40 -10.24
C ALA A 8 -4.23 -20.34 -11.36
N ASP A 9 -5.22 -19.47 -11.38
CA ASP A 9 -5.50 -18.52 -12.46
C ASP A 9 -5.29 -17.04 -12.06
N GLY A 10 -4.91 -16.77 -10.80
CA GLY A 10 -4.60 -15.41 -10.39
C GLY A 10 -4.67 -15.15 -8.88
N TRP A 11 -4.81 -13.88 -8.55
CA TRP A 11 -4.85 -13.37 -7.18
C TRP A 11 -6.23 -12.85 -6.85
N TYR A 12 -6.78 -13.30 -5.72
CA TYR A 12 -8.15 -13.01 -5.32
C TYR A 12 -8.20 -12.21 -4.02
N CYS A 13 -9.10 -11.23 -3.95
CA CYS A 13 -9.36 -10.47 -2.73
C CYS A 13 -10.08 -11.37 -1.70
N PRO A 14 -9.57 -11.48 -0.46
CA PRO A 14 -10.21 -12.32 0.54
C PRO A 14 -11.53 -11.75 1.06
N ALA A 15 -11.80 -10.46 0.89
CA ALA A 15 -13.01 -9.81 1.39
C ALA A 15 -14.20 -9.98 0.43
N SER A 16 -13.98 -9.85 -0.88
CA SER A 16 -15.06 -9.93 -1.88
C SER A 16 -15.02 -11.17 -2.76
N GLY A 17 -13.94 -11.95 -2.72
CA GLY A 17 -13.72 -13.06 -3.65
C GLY A 17 -13.41 -12.63 -5.08
N ALA A 18 -13.27 -11.33 -5.36
CA ALA A 18 -13.01 -10.84 -6.71
C ALA A 18 -11.56 -11.11 -7.15
N LEU A 19 -11.38 -11.44 -8.44
CA LEU A 19 -10.07 -11.45 -9.09
C LEU A 19 -9.48 -10.04 -9.09
N ILE A 20 -8.22 -9.94 -8.66
CA ILE A 20 -7.44 -8.70 -8.55
C ILE A 20 -6.44 -8.60 -9.69
N SER A 21 -5.74 -9.69 -9.97
CA SER A 21 -4.65 -9.71 -10.94
C SER A 21 -4.42 -11.13 -11.44
N THR A 22 -4.02 -11.25 -12.70
CA THR A 22 -3.48 -12.50 -13.27
C THR A 22 -1.95 -12.45 -13.38
N GLN A 23 -1.32 -11.36 -12.95
CA GLN A 23 0.14 -11.20 -12.96
C GLN A 23 0.80 -11.97 -11.81
N ASP A 24 2.11 -12.11 -11.88
CA ASP A 24 2.86 -12.76 -10.80
C ASP A 24 2.87 -11.93 -9.50
N ASP A 25 2.98 -10.61 -9.61
CA ASP A 25 2.79 -9.69 -8.49
C ASP A 25 1.49 -8.91 -8.64
N TRP A 26 0.51 -9.24 -7.80
CA TRP A 26 -0.80 -8.60 -7.79
C TRP A 26 -0.76 -7.09 -7.56
N ARG A 27 0.34 -6.57 -6.98
CA ARG A 27 0.49 -5.13 -6.72
C ARG A 27 0.51 -4.29 -7.99
N GLN A 28 0.82 -4.89 -9.13
CA GLN A 28 0.83 -4.21 -10.43
C GLN A 28 -0.58 -3.78 -10.86
N ASP A 29 -1.62 -4.49 -10.42
CA ASP A 29 -3.03 -4.21 -10.76
C ASP A 29 -3.83 -3.64 -9.58
N ALA A 30 -3.18 -3.37 -8.45
CA ALA A 30 -3.81 -2.74 -7.29
C ALA A 30 -3.89 -1.21 -7.47
N ILE A 31 -4.89 -0.58 -6.85
CA ILE A 31 -4.90 0.88 -6.72
C ILE A 31 -3.92 1.25 -5.62
N VAL A 32 -2.90 2.05 -5.94
CA VAL A 32 -1.87 2.46 -4.99
C VAL A 32 -2.05 3.93 -4.62
N THR A 33 -2.05 4.21 -3.32
CA THR A 33 -1.93 5.58 -2.79
C THR A 33 -0.64 5.68 -1.99
N THR A 34 0.21 6.65 -2.31
CA THR A 34 1.43 6.95 -1.55
C THR A 34 1.24 8.25 -0.80
N ARG A 35 1.53 8.26 0.50
CA ARG A 35 1.54 9.47 1.35
C ARG A 35 2.77 9.53 2.22
N VAL A 36 3.10 10.71 2.75
CA VAL A 36 4.05 10.83 3.86
C VAL A 36 3.49 10.06 5.05
N ALA A 37 4.28 9.14 5.61
CA ALA A 37 3.80 8.23 6.66
C ALA A 37 3.34 9.01 7.90
N ALA A 38 4.05 10.08 8.27
CA ALA A 38 3.69 10.91 9.41
C ALA A 38 2.31 11.55 9.25
N ASP A 39 2.04 12.14 8.08
CA ASP A 39 0.76 12.79 7.79
C ASP A 39 -0.39 11.79 7.80
N ARG A 40 -0.22 10.66 7.10
CA ARG A 40 -1.26 9.64 7.00
C ARG A 40 -1.56 8.97 8.35
N LEU A 41 -0.54 8.73 9.17
CA LEU A 41 -0.74 8.16 10.51
C LEU A 41 -1.38 9.17 11.48
N ALA A 42 -1.10 10.47 11.32
CA ALA A 42 -1.74 11.52 12.11
C ALA A 42 -3.25 11.59 11.88
N GLU A 43 -3.74 11.30 10.66
CA GLU A 43 -5.18 11.18 10.37
C GLU A 43 -5.88 10.10 11.23
N TYR A 44 -5.12 9.10 11.70
CA TYR A 44 -5.60 8.04 12.60
C TYR A 44 -5.32 8.32 14.09
N GLY A 45 -4.88 9.53 14.43
CA GLY A 45 -4.49 9.92 15.79
C GLY A 45 -3.14 9.37 16.24
N ILE A 46 -2.38 8.75 15.34
CA ILE A 46 -1.05 8.19 15.63
C ILE A 46 -0.01 9.29 15.44
N ARG A 47 0.75 9.60 16.50
CA ARG A 47 1.80 10.62 16.45
C ARG A 47 3.11 10.00 15.99
N VAL A 48 3.58 10.42 14.83
CA VAL A 48 4.90 10.08 14.30
C VAL A 48 5.69 11.37 14.12
N ARG A 49 6.93 11.39 14.59
CA ARG A 49 7.82 12.54 14.39
C ARG A 49 8.17 12.64 12.89
N PRO A 50 7.85 13.76 12.22
CA PRO A 50 8.28 13.98 10.84
C PRO A 50 9.81 13.99 10.73
N ARG A 51 10.32 13.63 9.56
CA ARG A 51 11.73 13.87 9.21
C ARG A 51 11.79 15.19 8.44
N ASP A 52 12.24 16.24 9.11
CA ASP A 52 12.31 17.59 8.54
C ASP A 52 13.50 17.78 7.56
N SER A 53 14.45 16.84 7.58
CA SER A 53 15.61 16.81 6.69
C SER A 53 16.01 15.37 6.34
N GLY A 54 16.65 15.20 5.18
CA GLY A 54 17.14 13.90 4.72
C GLY A 54 16.04 13.02 4.09
N GLN A 55 16.02 11.73 4.45
CA GLN A 55 15.19 10.73 3.78
C GLN A 55 13.70 10.86 4.18
N ARG A 56 12.80 10.84 3.19
CA ARG A 56 11.34 10.84 3.41
C ARG A 56 10.85 9.44 3.72
N VAL A 57 9.97 9.31 4.72
CA VAL A 57 9.30 8.04 5.02
C VAL A 57 7.90 8.09 4.42
N LEU A 58 7.65 7.18 3.49
CA LEU A 58 6.41 7.10 2.73
C LEU A 58 5.64 5.83 3.11
N LEU A 59 4.31 5.92 3.05
CA LEU A 59 3.38 4.82 3.24
C LEU A 59 2.65 4.59 1.93
N ASP A 60 2.82 3.40 1.36
CA ASP A 60 2.10 2.92 0.18
C ASP A 60 0.94 2.04 0.66
N GLU A 61 -0.29 2.43 0.34
CA GLU A 61 -1.51 1.68 0.63
C GLU A 61 -2.03 1.06 -0.68
N PHE A 62 -2.17 -0.27 -0.71
CA PHE A 62 -2.63 -1.03 -1.87
C PHE A 62 -4.09 -1.46 -1.68
N TYR A 63 -4.98 -0.98 -2.54
CA TYR A 63 -6.41 -1.26 -2.46
C TYR A 63 -6.87 -2.17 -3.60
N SER A 64 -7.88 -3.00 -3.31
CA SER A 64 -8.58 -3.76 -4.35
C SER A 64 -9.28 -2.81 -5.33
N PRO A 65 -9.05 -2.93 -6.65
CA PRO A 65 -9.76 -2.14 -7.64
C PRO A 65 -11.25 -2.51 -7.77
N ARG A 66 -11.70 -3.59 -7.11
CA ARG A 66 -13.06 -4.12 -7.23
C ARG A 66 -13.95 -3.74 -6.05
N CYS A 67 -13.40 -3.68 -4.84
CA CYS A 67 -14.18 -3.44 -3.62
C CYS A 67 -13.55 -2.44 -2.65
N GLY A 68 -12.42 -1.83 -3.00
CA GLY A 68 -11.76 -0.83 -2.15
C GLY A 68 -11.14 -1.37 -0.86
N THR A 69 -11.12 -2.68 -0.64
CA THR A 69 -10.45 -3.27 0.53
C THR A 69 -8.96 -2.95 0.53
N LEU A 70 -8.42 -2.47 1.66
CA LEU A 70 -6.97 -2.32 1.87
C LEU A 70 -6.31 -3.69 1.97
N LEU A 71 -5.52 -4.05 0.96
CA LEU A 71 -4.91 -5.36 0.76
C LEU A 71 -3.54 -5.49 1.43
N ASP A 72 -2.73 -4.44 1.36
CA ASP A 72 -1.37 -4.36 1.92
C ASP A 72 -1.04 -2.89 2.22
N ALA A 73 -0.12 -2.67 3.15
CA ALA A 73 0.43 -1.35 3.44
C ALA A 73 1.93 -1.49 3.67
N ARG A 74 2.73 -0.68 2.96
CA ARG A 74 4.20 -0.76 2.99
C ARG A 74 4.80 0.57 3.37
N ILE A 75 5.73 0.55 4.33
CA ILE A 75 6.56 1.70 4.66
C ILE A 75 7.84 1.61 3.81
N ARG A 76 8.16 2.68 3.09
CA ARG A 76 9.41 2.82 2.34
C ARG A 76 10.14 4.11 2.71
N VAL A 77 11.45 4.08 2.61
CA VAL A 77 12.31 5.24 2.83
C VAL A 77 12.83 5.68 1.47
N GLU A 78 12.48 6.90 1.07
CA GLU A 78 12.98 7.53 -0.15
C GLU A 78 14.16 8.43 0.22
N ALA A 79 15.33 8.15 -0.36
CA ALA A 79 16.48 9.03 -0.19
C ALA A 79 16.18 10.38 -0.82
N ALA A 80 16.48 11.48 -0.12
CA ALA A 80 16.49 12.77 -0.78
C ALA A 80 17.56 12.73 -1.86
N THR A 81 17.17 12.95 -3.12
CA THR A 81 18.15 13.23 -4.17
C THR A 81 18.93 14.46 -3.73
N ALA A 82 20.25 14.33 -3.57
CA ALA A 82 21.11 15.49 -3.40
C ALA A 82 20.92 16.36 -4.66
N GLY A 83 20.41 17.57 -4.47
CA GLY A 83 20.41 18.60 -5.52
C GLY A 83 21.80 19.13 -5.79
#